data_AF-A0AAV5RW68-F1
#
_entry.id   AF-A0AAV5RW68-F1
#
_cell.length_a   1.000
_cell.length_b   1.000
_cell.length_c   1.000
_cell.angle_alpha   90.00
_cell.angle_beta   90.00
_cell.angle_gamma   90.00
#
_symmetry.space_group_name_H-M   'P 1'
#
loop_
_entity.id
_entity.type
_entity.pdbx_description
1 polymer ?
#
loop_
_entity_poly.entity_id
_entity_poly.type
_entity_poly.pdbx_seq_one_letter_code
_entity_poly.pdbx_strand_id
1 'polypeptide(L)'
;MVDQGIVEEVHGYCRYMSPRFFIAKRDTDKLRLVIAYRKANEHVKAIESQLPSIYDSVLTLPKSEFTVLDIRSAFYTVLLDDESREYLCFTVNGRKYRPLRAPMGYKNSAQLFAAFIDHITPAHLKDKIVIYVDDLLIMGAEETITELTKEVMIRLGEYGIRFSDQKIQYKREEIEYLGYRILKDAGNTPDVPLTGLHAWYVH
;
A
#
# COMPACT_ATOMS: atom_id res chain seq x y z
N MET A 1 2.24 18.70 -0.10
CA MET A 1 1.53 17.85 -1.09
C MET A 1 1.63 18.42 -2.50
N VAL A 2 1.31 19.70 -2.72
CA VAL A 2 1.50 20.36 -4.04
C VAL A 2 2.98 20.30 -4.46
N ASP A 3 3.89 20.76 -3.61
CA ASP A 3 5.35 20.73 -3.91
C ASP A 3 5.92 19.31 -4.09
N GLN A 4 5.20 18.30 -3.62
CA GLN A 4 5.56 16.88 -3.77
C GLN A 4 4.95 16.27 -5.05
N GLY A 5 4.18 17.04 -5.83
CA GLY A 5 3.45 16.58 -7.01
C GLY A 5 2.35 15.56 -6.70
N ILE A 6 1.85 15.50 -5.47
CA ILE A 6 0.80 14.54 -5.09
C ILE A 6 -0.58 15.07 -5.52
N VAL A 7 -0.78 16.37 -5.41
CA VAL A 7 -2.01 17.07 -5.81
C VAL A 7 -1.63 18.32 -6.60
N GLU A 8 -2.58 18.81 -7.40
CA GLU A 8 -2.48 20.09 -8.10
C GLU A 8 -3.69 20.97 -7.81
N GLU A 9 -3.50 22.30 -7.91
CA GLU A 9 -4.60 23.26 -7.82
C GLU A 9 -5.42 23.25 -9.12
N VAL A 10 -6.75 23.32 -8.98
CA VAL A 10 -7.68 23.24 -10.11
C VAL A 10 -8.40 24.58 -10.30
N HIS A 11 -8.17 25.20 -11.45
CA HIS A 11 -8.88 26.42 -11.85
C HIS A 11 -10.20 26.11 -12.60
N GLY A 12 -10.28 24.97 -13.28
CA GLY A 12 -11.45 24.51 -14.04
C GLY A 12 -12.55 23.81 -13.21
N TYR A 13 -13.42 23.08 -13.89
CA TYR A 13 -14.50 22.33 -13.25
C TYR A 13 -14.01 20.99 -12.68
N CYS A 14 -14.60 20.59 -11.57
CA CYS A 14 -14.48 19.25 -11.02
C CYS A 14 -15.84 18.56 -11.16
N ARG A 15 -15.85 17.30 -11.60
CA ARG A 15 -17.10 16.52 -11.71
C ARG A 15 -17.65 16.13 -10.34
N TYR A 16 -16.76 16.00 -9.37
CA TYR A 16 -17.15 15.67 -8.00
C TYR A 16 -16.27 16.40 -6.98
N MET A 17 -16.85 16.76 -5.84
CA MET A 17 -16.15 17.44 -4.75
C MET A 17 -16.33 16.67 -3.45
N SER A 18 -15.24 16.10 -2.94
CA SER A 18 -15.26 15.31 -1.72
C SER A 18 -14.99 16.20 -0.49
N PRO A 19 -15.69 15.94 0.64
CA PRO A 19 -15.39 16.61 1.90
C PRO A 19 -14.00 16.20 2.41
N ARG A 20 -13.39 17.08 3.19
CA ARG A 20 -12.09 16.85 3.83
C ARG A 20 -12.14 17.14 5.32
N PHE A 21 -11.23 16.53 6.06
CA PHE A 21 -11.01 16.81 7.47
C PHE A 21 -9.53 16.64 7.81
N PHE A 22 -9.12 17.18 8.95
CA PHE A 22 -7.80 16.97 9.51
C PHE A 22 -7.92 16.10 10.75
N ILE A 23 -7.06 15.09 10.84
CA ILE A 23 -6.95 14.22 12.02
C ILE A 23 -5.55 14.40 12.60
N ALA A 24 -5.43 14.52 13.92
CA ALA A 24 -4.13 14.49 14.57
C ALA A 24 -3.45 13.14 14.32
N LYS A 25 -2.20 13.15 13.85
CA LYS A 25 -1.41 11.93 13.78
C LYS A 25 -1.03 11.55 15.20
N ARG A 26 -1.36 10.30 15.59
CA ARG A 26 -1.11 9.75 16.91
C ARG A 26 0.31 10.06 17.39
N ASP A 27 0.42 10.52 18.63
CA ASP A 27 1.67 10.83 19.32
C ASP A 27 2.54 11.89 18.60
N THR A 28 1.94 12.79 17.82
CA THR A 28 2.62 13.92 17.17
C THR A 28 1.75 15.18 17.11
N ASP A 29 2.36 16.36 17.02
CA ASP A 29 1.64 17.63 16.77
C ASP A 29 1.24 17.84 15.29
N LYS A 30 1.41 16.81 14.45
CA LYS A 30 1.17 16.90 13.01
C LYS A 30 -0.27 16.53 12.68
N LEU A 31 -0.90 17.30 11.79
CA LEU A 31 -2.20 16.97 11.22
C LEU A 31 -2.05 16.14 9.94
N ARG A 32 -2.92 15.16 9.77
CA ARG A 32 -3.13 14.40 8.54
C ARG A 32 -4.37 14.93 7.84
N LEU A 33 -4.20 15.39 6.60
CA LEU A 33 -5.32 15.66 5.71
C LEU A 33 -5.96 14.33 5.29
N VAL A 34 -7.27 14.22 5.46
CA VAL A 34 -8.05 13.07 5.02
C VAL A 34 -9.18 13.57 4.13
N ILE A 35 -9.32 12.94 2.98
CA ILE A 35 -10.39 13.23 2.01
C ILE A 35 -11.38 12.07 2.05
N ALA A 36 -12.66 12.38 2.29
CA ALA A 36 -13.70 11.37 2.38
C ALA A 36 -14.26 11.05 0.99
N TYR A 37 -13.63 10.11 0.30
CA TYR A 37 -14.05 9.65 -1.02
C TYR A 37 -15.24 8.69 -1.02
N ARG A 38 -15.95 8.49 0.10
CA ARG A 38 -17.06 7.51 0.23
C ARG A 38 -18.06 7.59 -0.93
N LYS A 39 -18.60 8.79 -1.18
CA LYS A 39 -19.58 8.99 -2.27
C LYS A 39 -18.94 8.88 -3.66
N ALA A 40 -17.70 9.32 -3.84
CA ALA A 40 -16.99 9.14 -5.11
C ALA A 40 -16.79 7.64 -5.42
N ASN A 41 -16.42 6.86 -4.40
CA ASN A 41 -16.20 5.42 -4.49
C ASN A 41 -17.48 4.64 -4.89
N GLU A 42 -18.67 5.12 -4.51
CA GLU A 42 -19.96 4.53 -4.93
C GLU A 42 -20.18 4.61 -6.45
N HIS A 43 -19.61 5.62 -7.12
CA HIS A 43 -19.85 5.91 -8.54
C HIS A 43 -18.73 5.43 -9.46
N VAL A 44 -17.56 5.14 -8.91
CA VAL A 44 -16.43 4.63 -9.69
C VAL A 44 -16.57 3.12 -9.90
N LYS A 45 -16.24 2.60 -11.08
CA LYS A 45 -16.18 1.14 -11.29
C LYS A 45 -15.01 0.55 -10.50
N ALA A 46 -15.27 -0.51 -9.75
CA ALA A 46 -14.21 -1.21 -9.04
C ALA A 46 -13.29 -1.92 -10.04
N ILE A 47 -11.97 -1.83 -9.80
CA ILE A 47 -10.99 -2.68 -10.47
C ILE A 47 -11.06 -4.05 -9.81
N GLU A 48 -11.04 -5.10 -10.63
CA GLU A 48 -11.00 -6.47 -10.13
C GLU A 48 -9.78 -6.67 -9.22
N SER A 49 -10.01 -7.21 -8.02
CA SER A 49 -8.93 -7.45 -7.07
C SER A 49 -8.11 -8.66 -7.53
N GLN A 50 -6.87 -8.40 -7.93
CA GLN A 50 -5.84 -9.43 -8.10
C GLN A 50 -5.06 -9.68 -6.81
N LEU A 51 -5.35 -8.92 -5.75
CA LEU A 51 -4.74 -9.12 -4.45
C LEU A 51 -5.31 -10.39 -3.82
N PRO A 52 -4.46 -11.36 -3.42
CA PRO A 52 -4.90 -12.51 -2.65
C PRO A 52 -5.53 -12.07 -1.34
N SER A 53 -6.41 -12.91 -0.78
CA SER A 53 -6.94 -12.61 0.56
C SER A 53 -5.79 -12.60 1.58
N ILE A 54 -5.94 -11.86 2.69
CA ILE A 54 -4.94 -11.88 3.76
C ILE A 54 -4.71 -13.31 4.25
N TYR A 55 -5.78 -14.09 4.32
CA TYR A 55 -5.76 -15.50 4.71
C TYR A 55 -4.88 -16.32 3.76
N ASP A 56 -5.09 -16.20 2.44
CA ASP A 56 -4.26 -16.89 1.44
C ASP A 56 -2.81 -16.41 1.48
N SER A 57 -2.61 -15.10 1.68
CA SER A 57 -1.29 -14.45 1.74
C SER A 57 -0.45 -14.90 2.93
N VAL A 58 -1.07 -15.41 3.99
CA VAL A 58 -0.38 -15.85 5.21
C VAL A 58 -0.30 -17.37 5.29
N LEU A 59 -1.33 -18.10 4.84
CA LEU A 59 -1.43 -19.55 5.07
C LEU A 59 -0.83 -20.42 3.99
N THR A 60 -0.48 -19.83 2.85
CA THR A 60 0.17 -20.55 1.75
C THR A 60 1.69 -20.32 1.74
N LEU A 61 2.22 -19.60 2.73
CA LEU A 61 3.63 -19.28 2.77
C LEU A 61 4.46 -20.56 2.98
N PRO A 62 5.52 -20.77 2.17
CA PRO A 62 6.43 -21.88 2.36
C PRO A 62 7.29 -21.68 3.61
N LYS A 63 7.91 -22.76 4.07
CA LYS A 63 8.99 -22.67 5.05
C LYS A 63 10.14 -21.88 4.46
N SER A 64 10.48 -20.74 5.05
CA SER A 64 11.47 -19.79 4.51
C SER A 64 11.99 -18.86 5.60
N GLU A 65 13.13 -18.23 5.35
CA GLU A 65 13.47 -16.96 6.00
C GLU A 65 12.63 -15.84 5.41
N PHE A 66 12.30 -14.87 6.25
CA PHE A 66 11.44 -13.76 5.88
C PHE A 66 12.14 -12.41 6.02
N THR A 67 11.85 -11.51 5.09
CA THR A 67 12.12 -10.08 5.24
C THR A 67 10.83 -9.31 4.98
N VAL A 68 10.39 -8.46 5.91
CA VAL A 68 9.25 -7.55 5.74
C VAL A 68 9.74 -6.12 5.56
N LEU A 69 9.27 -5.46 4.52
CA LEU A 69 9.55 -4.08 4.18
C LEU A 69 8.24 -3.27 4.15
N ASP A 70 8.23 -2.10 4.78
CA ASP A 70 7.12 -1.13 4.72
C ASP A 70 7.42 -0.10 3.61
N ILE A 71 6.52 0.01 2.63
CA ILE A 71 6.64 0.93 1.50
C ILE A 71 6.10 2.31 1.90
N ARG A 72 6.98 3.31 1.85
CA ARG A 72 6.60 4.70 2.13
C ARG A 72 5.68 5.23 1.06
N SER A 73 4.50 5.71 1.47
CA SER A 73 3.57 6.43 0.60
C SER A 73 3.16 5.64 -0.66
N ALA A 74 3.00 4.32 -0.55
CA ALA A 74 2.73 3.39 -1.64
C ALA A 74 1.77 3.94 -2.72
N PHE A 75 0.57 4.40 -2.32
CA PHE A 75 -0.43 4.93 -3.26
C PHE A 75 0.04 6.17 -4.03
N TYR A 76 0.82 7.03 -3.39
CA TYR A 76 1.37 8.24 -4.02
C TYR A 76 2.52 7.94 -5.00
N THR A 77 2.77 6.67 -5.34
CA THR A 77 3.67 6.31 -6.46
C THR A 77 2.90 6.24 -7.78
N VAL A 78 1.61 5.88 -7.75
CA VAL A 78 0.83 5.64 -8.98
C VAL A 78 0.20 6.93 -9.50
N LEU A 79 0.54 7.33 -10.72
CA LEU A 79 -0.13 8.44 -11.41
C LEU A 79 -1.53 8.02 -11.86
N LEU A 80 -2.51 8.89 -11.65
CA LEU A 80 -3.86 8.72 -12.19
C LEU A 80 -3.95 9.33 -13.58
N ASP A 81 -4.84 8.88 -14.45
CA ASP A 81 -5.17 9.58 -15.69
C ASP A 81 -6.01 10.85 -15.40
N ASP A 82 -6.05 11.80 -16.32
CA ASP A 82 -6.72 13.09 -16.09
C ASP A 82 -8.23 12.96 -15.84
N GLU A 83 -8.91 12.00 -16.49
CA GLU A 83 -10.36 11.79 -16.38
C GLU A 83 -10.72 11.31 -14.97
N SER A 84 -10.00 10.32 -14.45
CA SER A 84 -10.18 9.81 -13.09
C SER A 84 -10.01 10.90 -12.03
N ARG A 85 -9.06 11.83 -12.23
CA ARG A 85 -8.76 12.90 -11.26
C ARG A 85 -9.92 13.88 -11.08
N GLU A 86 -10.78 14.07 -12.09
CA GLU A 86 -11.93 15.00 -12.03
C GLU A 86 -13.00 14.60 -11.00
N TYR A 87 -13.04 13.33 -10.63
CA TYR A 87 -13.97 12.78 -9.62
C TYR A 87 -13.39 12.77 -8.20
N LEU A 88 -12.11 13.13 -8.04
CA LEU A 88 -11.39 13.04 -6.78
C LEU A 88 -11.01 14.41 -6.21
N CYS A 89 -11.66 15.48 -6.68
CA CYS A 89 -11.38 16.81 -6.18
C CYS A 89 -11.83 17.01 -4.73
N PHE A 90 -11.18 17.94 -4.05
CA PHE A 90 -11.54 18.46 -2.73
C PHE A 90 -11.19 19.95 -2.63
N THR A 91 -11.73 20.65 -1.63
CA THR A 91 -11.40 22.06 -1.42
C THR A 91 -10.53 22.26 -0.18
N VAL A 92 -9.56 23.17 -0.22
CA VAL A 92 -8.83 23.66 0.96
C VAL A 92 -8.84 25.19 0.94
N ASN A 93 -9.31 25.81 2.02
CA ASN A 93 -9.35 27.27 2.19
C ASN A 93 -9.93 28.02 0.98
N GLY A 94 -11.05 27.52 0.43
CA GLY A 94 -11.74 28.11 -0.72
C GLY A 94 -11.12 27.79 -2.08
N ARG A 95 -9.98 27.11 -2.13
CA ARG A 95 -9.34 26.66 -3.39
C ARG A 95 -9.64 25.19 -3.66
N LYS A 96 -9.66 24.80 -4.94
CA LYS A 96 -9.91 23.42 -5.38
C LYS A 96 -8.60 22.72 -5.68
N TYR A 97 -8.52 21.46 -5.29
CA TYR A 97 -7.38 20.60 -5.58
C TYR A 97 -7.87 19.25 -6.09
N ARG A 98 -7.06 18.61 -6.93
CA ARG A 98 -7.25 17.21 -7.32
C ARG A 98 -5.94 16.44 -7.19
N PRO A 99 -6.00 15.14 -6.87
CA PRO A 99 -4.81 14.30 -6.85
C PRO A 99 -4.22 14.17 -8.24
N LEU A 100 -2.89 14.16 -8.34
CA LEU A 100 -2.16 13.67 -9.51
C LEU A 100 -1.89 12.16 -9.39
N ARG A 101 -1.83 11.66 -8.16
CA ARG A 101 -1.48 10.28 -7.81
C ARG A 101 -2.56 9.63 -6.96
N ALA A 102 -2.65 8.30 -6.98
CA ALA A 102 -3.71 7.57 -6.29
C ALA A 102 -3.79 7.97 -4.80
N PRO A 103 -4.93 8.54 -4.33
CA PRO A 103 -5.00 9.07 -2.99
C PRO A 103 -5.41 8.01 -1.97
N MET A 104 -5.12 8.27 -0.69
CA MET A 104 -5.69 7.50 0.40
C MET A 104 -7.21 7.64 0.43
N GLY A 105 -7.93 6.55 0.70
CA GLY A 105 -9.38 6.50 0.78
C GLY A 105 -10.10 6.33 -0.57
N TYR A 106 -9.40 6.43 -1.70
CA TYR A 106 -9.95 6.05 -3.00
C TYR A 106 -9.92 4.52 -3.15
N LYS A 107 -11.06 3.94 -3.53
CA LYS A 107 -11.27 2.49 -3.44
C LYS A 107 -10.34 1.65 -4.33
N ASN A 108 -9.86 2.20 -5.44
CA ASN A 108 -9.01 1.48 -6.39
C ASN A 108 -7.51 1.70 -6.13
N SER A 109 -7.11 2.52 -5.15
CA SER A 109 -5.70 2.85 -4.92
C SER A 109 -4.85 1.62 -4.60
N ALA A 110 -5.39 0.67 -3.84
CA ALA A 110 -4.71 -0.57 -3.49
C ALA A 110 -4.49 -1.47 -4.72
N GLN A 111 -5.52 -1.66 -5.54
CA GLN A 111 -5.44 -2.50 -6.74
C GLN A 111 -4.51 -1.88 -7.79
N LEU A 112 -4.57 -0.56 -7.97
CA LEU A 112 -3.66 0.15 -8.87
C LEU A 112 -2.20 0.01 -8.43
N PHE A 113 -1.93 0.11 -7.12
CA PHE A 113 -0.59 -0.07 -6.60
C PHE A 113 -0.11 -1.52 -6.73
N ALA A 114 -0.94 -2.49 -6.40
CA ALA A 114 -0.62 -3.91 -6.55
C ALA A 114 -0.30 -4.28 -8.00
N ALA A 115 -1.13 -3.84 -8.95
CA ALA A 115 -0.90 -4.04 -10.38
C ALA A 115 0.39 -3.36 -10.86
N PHE A 116 0.71 -2.18 -10.33
CA PHE A 116 1.96 -1.50 -10.62
C PHE A 116 3.16 -2.32 -10.13
N ILE A 117 3.15 -2.83 -8.90
CA ILE A 117 4.27 -3.64 -8.41
C ILE A 117 4.38 -4.95 -9.18
N ASP A 118 3.27 -5.64 -9.45
CA ASP A 118 3.28 -6.87 -10.26
C ASP A 118 3.89 -6.63 -11.65
N HIS A 119 3.60 -5.48 -12.27
CA HIS A 119 4.13 -5.11 -13.57
C HIS A 119 5.64 -4.87 -13.56
N ILE A 120 6.17 -4.21 -12.53
CA ILE A 120 7.61 -3.89 -12.45
C ILE A 120 8.45 -5.03 -11.86
N THR A 121 7.81 -6.01 -11.22
CA THR A 121 8.46 -7.19 -10.63
C THR A 121 8.82 -8.21 -11.71
N PRO A 122 10.11 -8.56 -11.86
CA PRO A 122 10.57 -9.62 -12.76
C PRO A 122 9.92 -10.97 -12.46
N ALA A 123 9.68 -11.77 -13.49
CA ALA A 123 9.00 -13.07 -13.37
C ALA A 123 9.64 -14.00 -12.33
N HIS A 124 10.97 -14.01 -12.20
CA HIS A 124 11.70 -14.88 -11.27
C HIS A 124 11.67 -14.43 -9.80
N LEU A 125 11.05 -13.28 -9.51
CA LEU A 125 10.83 -12.77 -8.15
C LEU A 125 9.37 -12.89 -7.71
N LYS A 126 8.43 -13.12 -8.63
CA LYS A 126 6.98 -13.08 -8.34
C LYS A 126 6.53 -14.12 -7.32
N ASP A 127 7.18 -15.28 -7.28
CA ASP A 127 6.91 -16.36 -6.32
C ASP A 127 7.62 -16.17 -4.97
N LYS A 128 8.53 -15.19 -4.88
CA LYS A 128 9.34 -14.90 -3.68
C LYS A 128 8.86 -13.67 -2.93
N ILE A 129 7.91 -12.92 -3.50
CA ILE A 129 7.37 -11.72 -2.89
C ILE A 129 5.86 -11.83 -2.71
N VAL A 130 5.37 -11.31 -1.59
CA VAL A 130 3.94 -11.10 -1.36
C VAL A 130 3.76 -9.65 -0.99
N ILE A 131 2.84 -8.97 -1.67
CA ILE A 131 2.54 -7.56 -1.41
C ILE A 131 1.10 -7.44 -1.00
N TYR A 132 0.91 -6.76 0.12
CA TYR A 132 -0.39 -6.34 0.56
C TYR A 132 -0.35 -4.85 0.86
N VAL A 133 -0.77 -4.06 -0.12
CA VAL A 133 -0.80 -2.60 -0.02
C VAL A 133 0.60 -2.03 0.24
N ASP A 134 0.92 -1.62 1.46
CA ASP A 134 2.19 -1.02 1.87
C ASP A 134 3.16 -2.04 2.50
N ASP A 135 2.70 -3.23 2.88
CA ASP A 135 3.54 -4.29 3.41
C ASP A 135 4.04 -5.20 2.26
N LEU A 136 5.36 -5.30 2.12
CA LEU A 136 6.04 -6.19 1.18
C LEU A 136 6.82 -7.27 1.95
N LEU A 137 6.38 -8.50 1.81
CA LEU A 137 7.06 -9.69 2.30
C LEU A 137 7.96 -10.28 1.22
N ILE A 138 9.19 -10.63 1.60
CA ILE A 138 10.16 -11.35 0.77
C ILE A 138 10.49 -12.67 1.48
N MET A 139 10.52 -13.75 0.72
CA MET A 139 10.75 -15.11 1.19
C MET A 139 11.92 -15.74 0.45
N GLY A 140 12.71 -16.53 1.17
CA GLY A 140 13.83 -17.26 0.57
C GLY A 140 14.50 -18.20 1.55
N ALA A 141 15.47 -18.96 1.05
CA ALA A 141 16.35 -19.74 1.90
C ALA A 141 17.31 -18.82 2.67
N GLU A 142 17.89 -19.33 3.74
CA GLU A 142 18.79 -18.57 4.61
C GLU A 142 20.01 -17.99 3.87
N GLU A 143 20.49 -18.74 2.89
CA GLU A 143 21.64 -18.40 2.06
C GLU A 143 21.32 -17.35 0.99
N THR A 144 20.05 -17.26 0.57
CA THR A 144 19.64 -16.44 -0.60
C THR A 144 18.83 -15.20 -0.23
N ILE A 145 18.18 -15.17 0.94
CA ILE A 145 17.28 -14.08 1.35
C ILE A 145 17.94 -12.69 1.34
N THR A 146 19.23 -12.61 1.68
CA THR A 146 20.00 -11.35 1.66
C THR A 146 20.10 -10.79 0.23
N GLU A 147 20.47 -11.62 -0.74
CA GLU A 147 20.62 -11.18 -2.13
C GLU A 147 19.27 -10.92 -2.79
N LEU A 148 18.25 -11.74 -2.48
CA LEU A 148 16.86 -11.49 -2.91
C LEU A 148 16.33 -10.15 -2.40
N THR A 149 16.56 -9.84 -1.12
CA THR A 149 16.14 -8.57 -0.52
C THR A 149 16.78 -7.39 -1.24
N LYS A 150 18.10 -7.45 -1.51
CA LYS A 150 18.82 -6.40 -2.25
C LYS A 150 18.27 -6.25 -3.66
N GLU A 151 18.09 -7.36 -4.38
CA GLU A 151 17.58 -7.35 -5.75
C GLU A 151 16.19 -6.69 -5.82
N VAL A 152 15.28 -7.08 -4.94
CA VAL A 152 13.93 -6.49 -4.84
C VAL A 152 14.01 -4.99 -4.52
N MET A 153 14.81 -4.60 -3.52
CA MET A 153 14.94 -3.19 -3.13
C MET A 153 15.53 -2.32 -4.25
N ILE A 154 16.55 -2.80 -4.94
CA ILE A 154 17.15 -2.12 -6.11
C ILE A 154 16.09 -1.98 -7.20
N ARG A 155 15.46 -3.09 -7.57
CA ARG A 155 14.47 -3.13 -8.66
C ARG A 155 13.31 -2.19 -8.42
N LEU A 156 12.71 -2.22 -7.23
CA LEU A 156 11.60 -1.31 -6.90
C LEU A 156 12.12 0.14 -6.77
N GLY A 157 13.35 0.32 -6.28
CA GLY A 157 14.01 1.61 -6.16
C GLY A 157 14.21 2.35 -7.49
N GLU A 158 14.48 1.62 -8.58
CA GLU A 158 14.56 2.13 -9.97
C GLU A 158 13.26 2.83 -10.40
N TYR A 159 12.10 2.38 -9.89
CA TYR A 159 10.79 2.97 -10.17
C TYR A 159 10.33 3.98 -9.12
N GLY A 160 11.26 4.43 -8.26
CA GLY A 160 10.97 5.46 -7.27
C GLY A 160 10.30 4.95 -5.98
N ILE A 161 10.16 3.63 -5.79
CA ILE A 161 9.69 3.07 -4.52
C ILE A 161 10.73 3.32 -3.43
N ARG A 162 10.26 3.64 -2.23
CA ARG A 162 11.10 3.91 -1.06
C ARG A 162 10.54 3.15 0.14
N PHE A 163 11.42 2.69 1.02
CA PHE A 163 11.06 1.86 2.16
C PHE A 163 11.26 2.62 3.47
N SER A 164 10.56 2.17 4.52
CA SER A 164 10.66 2.72 5.86
C SER A 164 11.66 1.95 6.71
N ASP A 165 12.83 2.55 6.96
CA ASP A 165 13.91 1.95 7.75
C ASP A 165 13.50 1.54 9.17
N GLN A 166 12.49 2.20 9.75
CA GLN A 166 12.06 1.99 11.14
C GLN A 166 11.21 0.73 11.35
N LYS A 167 10.66 0.14 10.27
CA LYS A 167 9.70 -0.96 10.34
C LYS A 167 10.18 -2.24 9.66
N ILE A 168 11.46 -2.29 9.30
CA ILE A 168 12.03 -3.44 8.61
C ILE A 168 12.16 -4.60 9.59
N GLN A 169 11.67 -5.77 9.20
CA GLN A 169 11.98 -7.05 9.85
C GLN A 169 12.88 -7.81 8.90
N TYR A 170 14.21 -7.75 9.11
CA TYR A 170 15.19 -8.28 8.16
C TYR A 170 15.69 -9.66 8.56
N LYS A 171 15.64 -10.62 7.61
CA LYS A 171 16.14 -12.00 7.75
C LYS A 171 15.75 -12.62 9.10
N ARG A 172 14.46 -12.90 9.23
CA ARG A 172 13.85 -13.44 10.45
C ARG A 172 13.20 -14.79 10.19
N GLU A 173 13.33 -15.66 11.18
CA GLU A 173 12.55 -16.90 11.29
C GLU A 173 11.14 -16.65 11.81
N GLU A 174 10.91 -15.49 12.46
CA GLU A 174 9.62 -15.05 13.00
C GLU A 174 9.35 -13.60 12.61
N ILE A 175 8.17 -13.34 12.03
CA ILE A 175 7.73 -11.99 11.65
C ILE A 175 6.30 -11.71 12.08
N GLU A 176 5.99 -10.42 12.22
CA GLU A 176 4.62 -9.92 12.23
C GLU A 176 4.26 -9.41 10.83
N TYR A 177 3.19 -9.96 10.23
CA TYR A 177 2.74 -9.56 8.90
C TYR A 177 1.22 -9.61 8.83
N LEU A 178 0.59 -8.50 8.40
CA LEU A 178 -0.86 -8.35 8.27
C LEU A 178 -1.67 -8.70 9.53
N GLY A 179 -1.08 -8.47 10.71
CA GLY A 179 -1.72 -8.76 12.01
C GLY A 179 -1.57 -10.21 12.49
N TYR A 180 -0.76 -11.01 11.80
CA TYR A 180 -0.44 -12.39 12.15
C TYR A 180 1.03 -12.55 12.52
N ARG A 181 1.30 -13.46 13.44
CA ARG A 181 2.64 -13.94 13.73
C ARG A 181 2.95 -15.14 12.85
N ILE A 182 4.02 -15.08 12.07
CA ILE A 182 4.41 -16.09 11.09
C ILE A 182 5.76 -16.66 11.49
N LEU A 183 5.86 -17.98 11.55
CA LEU A 183 7.06 -18.72 11.92
C LEU A 183 7.55 -19.55 10.73
N LYS A 184 8.87 -19.62 10.55
CA LYS A 184 9.56 -20.39 9.49
C LYS A 184 9.15 -21.86 9.44
N ASP A 185 8.90 -22.47 10.60
CA ASP A 185 8.70 -23.92 10.72
C ASP A 185 7.33 -24.36 11.25
N ALA A 186 6.52 -23.44 11.76
CA ALA A 186 5.17 -23.78 12.19
C ALA A 186 4.33 -24.01 10.94
N GLY A 187 3.76 -25.21 10.78
CA GLY A 187 2.82 -25.48 9.70
C GLY A 187 1.62 -24.55 9.82
N ASN A 188 1.68 -23.42 9.09
CA ASN A 188 0.71 -22.36 8.85
C ASN A 188 -0.52 -22.39 9.76
N THR A 189 -0.27 -22.35 11.07
CA THR A 189 -1.29 -22.15 12.08
C THR A 189 -1.08 -20.72 12.51
N PRO A 190 -1.97 -19.79 12.10
CA PRO A 190 -1.86 -18.41 12.53
C PRO A 190 -2.02 -18.42 14.04
N ASP A 191 -0.91 -18.30 14.75
CA ASP A 191 -0.96 -18.08 16.18
C ASP A 191 -1.72 -16.77 16.37
N VAL A 192 -2.68 -16.81 17.31
CA VAL A 192 -3.66 -15.80 17.73
C VAL A 192 -3.58 -14.44 16.97
N PRO A 193 -4.66 -13.97 16.30
CA PRO A 193 -4.70 -12.63 15.71
C PRO A 193 -4.16 -11.62 16.73
N LEU A 194 -3.20 -10.78 16.36
CA LEU A 194 -2.52 -9.83 17.26
C LEU A 194 -3.43 -8.67 17.75
N THR A 195 -4.75 -8.88 17.73
CA THR A 195 -5.88 -8.02 18.11
C THR A 195 -6.35 -6.99 17.07
N GLY A 196 -7.69 -6.92 16.91
CA GLY A 196 -8.49 -5.70 16.67
C GLY A 196 -8.55 -5.06 15.28
N LEU A 197 -7.62 -5.32 14.35
CA LEU A 197 -7.52 -4.54 13.10
C LEU A 197 -8.35 -5.06 11.90
N HIS A 198 -8.97 -6.23 12.00
CA HIS A 198 -9.77 -6.81 10.91
C HIS A 198 -11.08 -6.08 10.58
N ALA A 199 -11.48 -5.05 11.34
CA ALA A 199 -12.78 -4.43 11.19
C ALA A 199 -12.90 -3.39 10.04
N TRP A 200 -11.81 -3.02 9.34
CA TRP A 200 -11.84 -1.86 8.42
C TRP A 200 -11.57 -2.17 6.94
N TYR A 201 -11.25 -3.41 6.57
CA TYR A 201 -10.93 -3.75 5.17
C TYR A 201 -11.85 -4.78 4.50
N VAL A 202 -12.93 -5.19 5.17
CA VAL A 202 -13.97 -6.03 4.58
C VAL A 202 -15.29 -5.27 4.69
N HIS A 203 -15.57 -4.39 3.73
CA HIS A 203 -16.90 -4.01 3.22
C HIS A 203 -16.77 -3.04 2.04
#